data_AF-A0A822Y8R0-F1
#
_entry.id   AF-A0A822Y8R0-F1
#
_cell.length_a   1.000
_cell.length_b   1.000
_cell.length_c   1.000
_cell.angle_alpha   90.00
_cell.angle_beta   90.00
_cell.angle_gamma   90.00
#
_symmetry.space_group_name_H-M   'P 1'
#
loop_
_entity.id
_entity.type
_entity.pdbx_description
1 polymer ?
#
loop_
_entity_poly.entity_id
_entity_poly.type
_entity_poly.pdbx_seq_one_letter_code
_entity_poly.pdbx_strand_id
1 'polypeptide(L)'
;MGLSGLRSTSSEGESSRKNSKFEKKLRFYAKVKDTITSLHAKKTISKKKRLRSRQKKLKAYDLSSLTEFLPELKEPRHPAPETNFKLNSKSRQKLVLFQQ
;
A
#
# COMPACT_ATOMS: atom_id res chain seq x y z
N MET A 1 -46.45 63.50 7.58
CA MET A 1 -45.20 62.86 8.04
C MET A 1 -45.32 61.36 7.84
N GLY A 2 -44.33 60.71 7.21
CA GLY A 2 -44.25 59.24 7.19
C GLY A 2 -43.72 58.63 5.90
N LEU A 3 -42.41 58.75 5.64
CA LEU A 3 -41.70 57.85 4.72
C LEU A 3 -40.72 57.01 5.55
N SER A 4 -41.18 55.89 6.09
CA SER A 4 -40.32 54.88 6.71
C SER A 4 -40.71 53.51 6.19
N GLY A 5 -40.01 53.03 5.16
CA GLY A 5 -40.30 51.72 4.59
C GLY A 5 -39.31 51.17 3.57
N LEU A 6 -38.21 51.86 3.28
CA LEU A 6 -37.17 51.28 2.42
C LEU A 6 -36.25 50.40 3.27
N ARG A 7 -36.65 49.14 3.45
CA ARG A 7 -35.80 48.08 3.99
C ARG A 7 -34.68 47.79 2.98
N SER A 8 -33.50 48.36 3.19
CA SER A 8 -32.29 48.02 2.44
C SER A 8 -32.08 46.51 2.48
N THR A 9 -32.17 45.87 1.31
CA THR A 9 -31.97 44.44 1.14
C THR A 9 -30.53 44.11 1.51
N SER A 10 -30.34 43.42 2.63
CA SER A 10 -29.05 42.97 3.16
C SER A 10 -28.42 41.85 2.32
N SER A 11 -28.15 42.09 1.04
CA SER A 11 -27.45 41.11 0.17
C SER A 11 -25.95 41.02 0.51
N GLU A 12 -25.36 42.11 0.99
CA GLU A 12 -23.95 42.22 1.41
C GLU A 12 -23.61 41.32 2.61
N GLY A 13 -24.51 41.21 3.59
CA GLY A 13 -24.30 40.36 4.76
C GLY A 13 -24.36 38.87 4.43
N GLU A 14 -25.13 38.49 3.42
CA GLU A 14 -25.20 37.11 2.94
C GLU A 14 -23.99 36.71 2.11
N SER A 15 -23.52 37.59 1.21
CA SER A 15 -22.32 37.33 0.41
C SER A 15 -21.08 37.19 1.30
N SER A 16 -20.92 38.04 2.31
CA SER A 16 -19.85 37.93 3.31
C SER A 16 -19.87 36.60 4.09
N ARG A 17 -21.05 36.15 4.55
CA ARG A 17 -21.21 34.84 5.21
C ARG A 17 -20.95 33.67 4.24
N LYS A 18 -21.37 33.78 2.98
CA LYS A 18 -21.12 32.77 1.93
C LYS A 18 -19.62 32.68 1.61
N ASN A 19 -18.94 33.82 1.50
CA ASN A 19 -17.49 33.90 1.33
C ASN A 19 -16.77 33.27 2.53
N SER A 20 -17.21 33.53 3.76
CA SER A 20 -16.66 32.88 4.97
C SER A 20 -16.79 31.36 4.93
N LYS A 21 -17.90 30.81 4.40
CA LYS A 21 -18.06 29.35 4.22
C LYS A 21 -17.11 28.79 3.16
N PHE A 22 -16.88 29.52 2.08
CA PHE A 22 -15.94 29.12 1.03
C PHE A 22 -14.49 29.11 1.55
N GLU A 23 -14.08 30.15 2.26
CA GLU A 23 -12.77 30.23 2.93
C GLU A 23 -12.55 29.09 3.92
N LYS A 24 -13.58 28.76 4.72
CA LYS A 24 -13.53 27.60 5.64
C LYS A 24 -13.32 26.29 4.89
N LYS A 25 -13.99 26.08 3.75
CA LYS A 25 -13.79 24.90 2.90
C LYS A 25 -12.37 24.85 2.34
N LEU A 26 -11.83 25.96 1.85
CA LEU A 26 -10.46 26.01 1.34
C LEU A 26 -9.43 25.65 2.42
N ARG A 27 -9.55 26.24 3.61
CA ARG A 27 -8.69 25.91 4.74
C ARG A 27 -8.80 24.44 5.16
N PHE A 28 -10.01 23.86 5.13
CA PHE A 28 -10.21 22.45 5.41
C PHE A 28 -9.49 21.56 4.39
N TYR A 29 -9.68 21.81 3.08
CA TYR A 29 -9.03 21.02 2.04
C TYR A 29 -7.51 21.15 2.06
N ALA A 30 -6.97 22.33 2.36
CA ALA A 30 -5.53 22.52 2.56
C ALA A 30 -5.01 21.62 3.70
N LYS A 31 -5.64 21.66 4.88
CA LYS A 31 -5.25 20.83 6.03
C LYS A 31 -5.32 19.32 5.72
N VAL A 32 -6.36 18.87 5.00
CA VAL A 32 -6.47 17.46 4.62
C VAL A 32 -5.34 17.05 3.67
N LYS A 33 -5.01 17.89 2.67
CA LYS A 33 -3.89 17.63 1.77
C LYS A 33 -2.54 17.59 2.50
N ASP A 34 -2.32 18.52 3.42
CA ASP A 34 -1.07 18.59 4.20
C ASP A 34 -0.88 17.36 5.09
N THR A 35 -1.96 16.91 5.74
CA THR A 35 -1.92 15.70 6.59
C THR A 35 -1.69 14.43 5.78
N ILE A 36 -2.35 14.28 4.62
CA ILE A 36 -2.11 13.15 3.70
C ILE A 36 -0.65 13.14 3.22
N THR A 37 -0.11 14.30 2.84
CA THR A 37 1.27 14.44 2.38
C THR A 37 2.27 14.09 3.48
N SER A 38 2.05 14.60 4.70
CA SER A 38 2.87 14.27 5.87
C SER A 38 2.81 12.77 6.22
N LEU A 39 1.63 12.16 6.19
CA LEU A 39 1.45 10.73 6.46
C LEU A 39 2.14 9.88 5.38
N HIS A 40 2.03 10.26 4.12
CA HIS A 40 2.68 9.57 3.01
C HIS A 40 4.22 9.61 3.16
N ALA A 41 4.79 10.76 3.51
CA ALA A 41 6.22 10.90 3.83
C ALA A 41 6.64 10.04 5.03
N LYS A 42 5.81 9.91 6.07
CA LYS A 42 6.09 8.99 7.19
C LYS A 42 6.04 7.51 6.79
N LYS A 43 5.10 7.13 5.92
CA LYS A 43 4.96 5.75 5.41
C LYS A 43 6.11 5.33 4.50
N THR A 44 6.71 6.24 3.74
CA THR A 44 7.91 5.93 2.93
C THR A 44 9.12 5.68 3.83
N ILE A 45 9.28 6.43 4.92
CA ILE A 45 10.39 6.27 5.88
C ILE A 45 10.23 4.98 6.72
N SER A 46 9.01 4.59 7.15
CA SER A 46 8.81 3.38 7.96
C SER A 46 8.97 2.07 7.17
N LYS A 47 8.85 2.11 5.83
CA LYS A 47 9.13 0.97 4.95
C LYS A 47 10.64 0.73 4.75
N LYS A 48 11.46 0.88 5.79
CA LYS A 48 12.84 0.42 5.79
C LYS A 48 12.82 -1.11 5.67
N LYS A 49 12.90 -1.63 4.43
CA LYS A 49 12.89 -3.07 4.12
C LYS A 49 13.88 -3.76 5.05
N ARG A 50 13.44 -4.76 5.82
CA ARG A 50 14.28 -5.60 6.69
C ARG A 50 15.16 -6.55 5.85
N LEU A 51 15.99 -5.99 4.97
CA LEU A 51 16.85 -6.72 4.04
C LEU A 51 17.79 -7.69 4.79
N ARG A 52 18.35 -7.27 5.94
CA ARG A 52 19.26 -8.09 6.74
C ARG A 52 18.62 -9.38 7.26
N SER A 53 17.36 -9.34 7.70
CA SER A 53 16.66 -10.53 8.19
C SER A 53 16.36 -11.51 7.06
N ARG A 54 16.00 -11.00 5.88
CA ARG A 54 15.75 -11.83 4.69
C ARG A 54 17.05 -12.45 4.16
N GLN A 55 18.17 -11.73 4.20
CA GLN A 55 19.49 -12.25 3.82
C GLN A 55 19.97 -13.38 4.72
N LYS A 56 19.81 -13.28 6.06
CA LYS A 56 20.18 -14.37 6.98
C LYS A 56 19.40 -15.65 6.70
N LYS A 57 18.12 -15.54 6.33
CA LYS A 57 17.30 -16.70 5.96
C LYS A 57 17.74 -17.33 4.63
N LEU A 58 18.10 -16.54 3.62
CA LEU A 58 18.56 -17.08 2.34
C LEU A 58 19.82 -17.95 2.46
N LYS A 59 20.74 -17.61 3.37
CA LYS A 59 21.93 -18.42 3.64
C LYS A 59 21.64 -19.71 4.42
N ALA A 60 20.59 -19.73 5.24
CA ALA A 60 20.20 -20.93 5.98
C ALA A 60 19.53 -22.00 5.10
N TYR A 61 19.06 -21.64 3.89
CA TYR A 61 18.45 -22.55 2.92
C TYR A 61 19.41 -22.93 1.78
N ASP A 62 20.72 -22.74 1.97
CA ASP A 62 21.69 -23.26 1.00
C ASP A 62 21.76 -24.78 1.17
N LEU A 63 21.09 -25.50 0.26
CA LEU A 63 21.01 -26.96 0.25
C LEU A 63 22.12 -27.59 -0.60
N SER A 64 23.13 -26.81 -1.01
CA SER A 64 24.22 -27.31 -1.84
C SER A 64 24.99 -28.45 -1.16
N SER A 65 25.02 -28.54 0.18
CA SER A 65 25.64 -29.66 0.90
C SER A 65 24.86 -30.98 0.78
N LEU A 66 23.58 -30.94 0.37
CA LEU A 66 22.78 -32.15 0.17
C LEU A 66 23.11 -32.85 -1.14
N THR A 67 23.75 -32.18 -2.10
CA THR A 67 24.06 -32.78 -3.41
C THR A 67 25.11 -33.89 -3.30
N GLU A 68 25.99 -33.84 -2.30
CA GLU A 68 26.98 -34.88 -2.00
C GLU A 68 26.34 -36.21 -1.58
N PHE A 69 25.12 -36.16 -1.04
CA PHE A 69 24.38 -37.34 -0.60
C PHE A 69 23.39 -37.86 -1.64
N LEU A 70 23.23 -37.16 -2.77
CA LEU A 70 22.37 -37.62 -3.85
C LEU A 70 23.19 -38.48 -4.80
N PRO A 71 22.63 -39.60 -5.31
CA PRO A 71 23.14 -40.21 -6.52
C PRO A 71 23.28 -39.13 -7.60
N GLU A 72 24.26 -39.23 -8.50
CA GLU A 72 24.43 -38.29 -9.62
C GLU A 72 23.15 -38.25 -10.49
N LEU A 73 22.18 -37.46 -10.07
CA LEU A 73 20.95 -37.21 -10.79
C LEU A 73 21.37 -36.36 -11.98
N LYS A 74 21.28 -36.94 -13.17
CA LYS A 74 21.49 -36.23 -14.44
C LYS A 74 20.74 -34.91 -14.35
N GLU A 75 21.46 -33.80 -14.49
CA GLU A 75 20.87 -32.48 -14.43
C GLU A 75 19.62 -32.45 -15.31
N PRO A 76 18.48 -31.96 -14.80
CA PRO A 76 17.29 -31.87 -15.61
C PRO A 76 17.64 -31.01 -16.83
N ARG A 77 17.55 -31.59 -18.04
CA ARG A 77 17.75 -30.89 -19.32
C ARG A 77 16.75 -29.74 -19.56
N HIS A 78 15.82 -29.52 -18.63
CA HIS A 78 14.86 -28.44 -18.68
C HIS A 78 15.23 -27.34 -17.69
N PRO A 79 15.11 -26.06 -18.09
CA PRO A 79 15.33 -24.94 -17.20
C PRO A 79 14.45 -25.12 -15.96
N ALA A 80 15.06 -24.97 -14.78
CA ALA A 80 14.37 -25.04 -13.51
C ALA A 80 13.09 -24.20 -13.58
N PRO A 81 11.90 -24.76 -13.27
CA PRO A 81 10.67 -23.99 -13.30
C PRO A 81 10.86 -22.77 -12.39
N GLU A 82 10.51 -21.60 -12.92
CA GLU A 82 10.65 -20.33 -12.21
C GLU A 82 10.17 -20.47 -10.78
N THR A 83 10.87 -19.84 -9.84
CA THR A 83 10.67 -19.89 -8.38
C THR A 83 9.35 -19.26 -7.90
N ASN A 84 8.30 -19.32 -8.71
CA ASN A 84 6.93 -19.01 -8.39
C ASN A 84 6.25 -20.19 -7.65
N PHE A 85 6.89 -20.72 -6.61
CA PHE A 85 6.35 -21.76 -5.72
C PHE A 85 5.26 -21.20 -4.77
N LYS A 86 4.33 -20.39 -5.29
CA LYS A 86 3.16 -20.00 -4.52
C LYS A 86 2.15 -21.14 -4.55
N LEU A 87 2.40 -22.12 -3.69
CA LEU A 87 1.53 -23.28 -3.49
C LEU A 87 0.17 -22.81 -2.95
N ASN A 88 -0.85 -22.85 -3.81
CA ASN A 88 -2.23 -22.62 -3.39
C ASN A 88 -2.86 -23.93 -2.88
N SER A 89 -3.96 -23.84 -2.14
CA SER A 89 -4.60 -25.02 -1.54
C SER A 89 -5.00 -26.09 -2.58
N LYS A 90 -5.39 -25.67 -3.79
CA LYS A 90 -5.74 -26.58 -4.89
C LYS A 90 -4.50 -27.29 -5.46
N SER A 91 -3.37 -26.59 -5.58
CA SER A 91 -2.12 -27.20 -6.05
C SER A 91 -1.52 -28.14 -5.03
N ARG A 92 -1.70 -27.88 -3.73
CA ARG A 92 -1.26 -28.77 -2.64
C ARG A 92 -1.98 -30.12 -2.66
N GLN A 93 -3.30 -30.12 -2.87
CA GLN A 93 -4.10 -31.35 -2.94
C GLN A 93 -3.66 -32.27 -4.09
N LYS A 94 -3.28 -31.69 -5.24
CA LYS A 94 -2.77 -32.49 -6.38
C LYS A 94 -1.48 -33.23 -6.04
N LEU A 95 -0.57 -32.62 -5.27
CA LEU A 95 0.70 -33.26 -4.91
C LEU A 95 0.51 -34.44 -3.94
N VAL A 96 -0.46 -34.37 -3.04
CA VAL A 96 -0.78 -35.47 -2.11
C VAL A 96 -1.36 -36.68 -2.84
N LEU A 97 -2.13 -36.44 -3.90
CA LEU A 97 -2.79 -37.49 -4.67
C LEU A 97 -1.82 -38.33 -5.52
N PHE A 98 -0.62 -37.80 -5.84
CA PHE A 98 0.39 -38.52 -6.63
C PHE A 98 1.35 -39.37 -5.78
N GLN A 99 1.23 -39.36 -4.45
CA GLN A 99 2.08 -40.15 -3.54
C GLN A 99 1.35 -41.39 -2.94
N GLN A 100 0.20 -41.78 -3.48
CA GLN A 100 -0.48 -43.03 -3.14
C GLN A 100 -0.42 -44.03 -4.29
#